data_AF-A0A1F4GBM8-F1
#
_entry.id   AF-A0A1F4GBM8-F1
#
_cell.length_a   1.000
_cell.length_b   1.000
_cell.length_c   1.000
_cell.angle_alpha   90.00
_cell.angle_beta   90.00
_cell.angle_gamma   90.00
#
_symmetry.space_group_name_H-M   'P 1'
#
loop_
_entity.id
_entity.type
_entity.pdbx_description
1 polymer ?
#
loop_
_entity_poly.entity_id
_entity_poly.type
_entity_poly.pdbx_seq_one_letter_code
_entity_poly.pdbx_strand_id
1 'polypeptide(L)'
;MTERKKISLSRPAATGDTPSAHKPPVRGPGTAPRKRMTAAEAEQARAERAERGAPHPRSDHRDERRDDRRDDRPRFSEHAPRGDAPRRDRPRQDSRQGARPDHRRDASDHREPRPAPPAAPQPQPAFQRPVEDDGRMRLSKLMSERGMASRREADEWIEAGWVRVNGEVIAELGLRVPPDVTIDVDPQAHQQQAQRVTILLHKPIGYVSGQAEDGHEPAIALITPDNRWSDDKLPLKLNRAHLRNLAPAGRLDIDSTGLLVLTQDGRIAKVLIGEDSGVEKEYLVRVQSVAQPEAENVHAVTPEEAIERMRHGLELDGKQLKHAQVSWQNEQQLRVVLREGRKRQIRRMCELVGLKVVGLKRVRMGRVVLGKLPAGQWRFLRPDERF
;
A
#
# COMPACT_ATOMS: atom_id res chain seq x y z
N MET A 1 -15.80 64.01 -15.72
CA MET A 1 -15.37 62.67 -15.26
C MET A 1 -16.62 61.81 -15.09
N THR A 2 -16.63 60.66 -15.76
CA THR A 2 -17.45 59.47 -15.47
C THR A 2 -18.97 59.57 -15.64
N GLU A 3 -19.50 59.00 -16.73
CA GLU A 3 -20.85 58.42 -16.70
C GLU A 3 -20.94 57.19 -17.61
N ARG A 4 -21.41 56.08 -17.02
CA ARG A 4 -21.52 54.74 -17.61
C ARG A 4 -22.85 54.59 -18.34
N LYS A 5 -22.82 54.12 -19.60
CA LYS A 5 -24.00 53.69 -20.36
C LYS A 5 -24.48 52.31 -19.90
N LYS A 6 -25.78 52.19 -19.59
CA LYS A 6 -26.55 50.93 -19.52
C LYS A 6 -27.70 50.96 -20.55
N ILE A 7 -27.58 50.05 -21.51
CA ILE A 7 -28.55 49.17 -22.16
C ILE A 7 -30.04 49.59 -22.18
N SER A 8 -30.60 49.64 -23.40
CA SER A 8 -32.03 49.43 -23.69
C SER A 8 -32.18 49.03 -25.16
N LEU A 9 -32.78 47.87 -25.45
CA LEU A 9 -33.42 47.52 -26.72
C LEU A 9 -34.46 46.41 -26.47
N SER A 10 -35.48 46.38 -27.31
CA SER A 10 -36.88 46.24 -26.93
C SER A 10 -37.67 45.25 -27.81
N ARG A 11 -38.60 44.51 -27.16
CA ARG A 11 -39.91 43.96 -27.64
C ARG A 11 -39.91 42.84 -28.71
N PRO A 12 -41.03 42.12 -28.99
CA PRO A 12 -42.40 42.16 -28.41
C PRO A 12 -43.02 40.77 -28.07
N ALA A 13 -44.28 40.81 -27.62
CA ALA A 13 -45.16 39.73 -27.15
C ALA A 13 -45.93 38.98 -28.25
N ALA A 14 -46.42 37.77 -27.94
CA ALA A 14 -47.71 37.26 -28.42
C ALA A 14 -48.25 36.08 -27.57
N THR A 15 -49.45 36.34 -27.02
CA THR A 15 -50.65 35.48 -26.98
C THR A 15 -50.66 34.16 -26.19
N GLY A 16 -51.64 34.07 -25.27
CA GLY A 16 -51.96 32.89 -24.50
C GLY A 16 -52.88 31.89 -25.20
N ASP A 17 -52.93 30.69 -24.63
CA ASP A 17 -54.07 29.78 -24.74
C ASP A 17 -54.11 28.81 -23.55
N THR A 18 -55.28 28.22 -23.37
CA THR A 18 -55.94 27.62 -22.20
C THR A 18 -55.45 26.18 -21.90
N PRO A 19 -55.58 25.62 -20.66
CA PRO A 19 -54.92 24.36 -20.31
C PRO A 19 -55.76 23.13 -20.68
N SER A 20 -55.16 22.14 -21.35
CA SER A 20 -55.78 20.83 -21.57
C SER A 20 -54.82 19.66 -21.35
N ALA A 21 -55.30 18.74 -20.51
CA ALA A 21 -54.92 17.37 -20.20
C ALA A 21 -53.64 16.77 -20.81
N HIS A 22 -52.74 16.28 -19.95
CA HIS A 22 -51.74 15.27 -20.29
C HIS A 22 -51.94 13.99 -19.47
N LYS A 23 -52.25 12.91 -20.19
CA LYS A 23 -52.26 11.51 -19.73
C LYS A 23 -50.85 11.07 -19.32
N PRO A 24 -50.69 10.22 -18.29
CA PRO A 24 -49.39 9.64 -17.93
C PRO A 24 -48.96 8.53 -18.92
N PRO A 25 -47.65 8.28 -19.09
CA PRO A 25 -47.16 7.26 -20.01
C PRO A 25 -47.42 5.83 -19.51
N VAL A 26 -47.74 4.98 -20.48
CA VAL A 26 -48.05 3.54 -20.38
C VAL A 26 -46.83 2.74 -19.94
N ARG A 27 -46.99 1.86 -18.93
CA ARG A 27 -45.98 0.86 -18.51
C ARG A 27 -46.02 -0.34 -19.46
N GLY A 28 -44.86 -0.71 -20.01
CA GLY A 28 -44.65 -1.99 -20.71
C GLY A 28 -44.55 -3.19 -19.74
N PRO A 29 -44.74 -4.42 -20.23
CA PRO A 29 -45.03 -5.60 -19.41
C PRO A 29 -43.75 -6.31 -18.95
N GLY A 30 -43.72 -6.75 -17.68
CA GLY A 30 -42.70 -7.72 -17.24
C GLY A 30 -42.15 -7.55 -15.83
N THR A 31 -42.99 -7.52 -14.79
CA THR A 31 -42.62 -8.09 -13.47
C THR A 31 -43.90 -8.36 -12.68
N ALA A 32 -44.16 -9.62 -12.32
CA ALA A 32 -45.27 -9.98 -11.45
C ALA A 32 -45.08 -9.33 -10.06
N PRO A 33 -46.13 -8.81 -9.40
CA PRO A 33 -46.00 -8.27 -8.06
C PRO A 33 -45.75 -9.41 -7.06
N ARG A 34 -44.68 -9.30 -6.26
CA ARG A 34 -44.46 -10.19 -5.10
C ARG A 34 -45.64 -10.02 -4.14
N LYS A 35 -46.35 -11.12 -3.86
CA LYS A 35 -47.40 -11.20 -2.83
C LYS A 35 -46.82 -10.69 -1.51
N ARG A 36 -47.44 -9.67 -0.90
CA ARG A 36 -47.11 -9.28 0.49
C ARG A 36 -47.58 -10.39 1.41
N MET A 37 -46.68 -10.91 2.25
CA MET A 37 -47.05 -11.84 3.31
C MET A 37 -48.10 -11.19 4.21
N THR A 38 -49.10 -11.97 4.56
CA THR A 38 -50.13 -11.60 5.52
C THR A 38 -49.54 -11.61 6.94
N ALA A 39 -50.20 -10.90 7.87
CA ALA A 39 -49.78 -10.89 9.28
C ALA A 39 -49.75 -12.30 9.90
N ALA A 40 -50.66 -13.18 9.48
CA ALA A 40 -50.71 -14.57 9.93
C ALA A 40 -49.50 -15.40 9.44
N GLU A 41 -49.06 -15.22 8.20
CA GLU A 41 -47.87 -15.90 7.66
C GLU A 41 -46.58 -15.42 8.33
N ALA A 42 -46.54 -14.14 8.75
CA ALA A 42 -45.40 -13.59 9.48
C ALA A 42 -45.34 -14.09 10.94
N GLU A 43 -46.49 -14.37 11.56
CA GLU A 43 -46.59 -14.90 12.91
C GLU A 43 -46.21 -16.39 12.95
N GLN A 44 -46.62 -17.16 11.94
CA GLN A 44 -46.25 -18.56 11.78
C GLN A 44 -44.74 -18.74 11.53
N ALA A 45 -44.12 -17.85 10.74
CA ALA A 45 -42.67 -17.84 10.55
C ALA A 45 -41.88 -17.45 11.81
N ARG A 46 -42.48 -16.66 12.72
CA ARG A 46 -41.88 -16.34 14.04
C ARG A 46 -41.97 -17.53 14.99
N ALA A 47 -43.08 -18.28 14.96
CA ALA A 47 -43.24 -19.51 15.74
C ALA A 47 -42.22 -20.59 15.31
N GLU A 48 -42.05 -20.82 14.01
CA GLU A 48 -41.05 -21.78 13.47
C GLU A 48 -39.59 -21.40 13.77
N ARG A 49 -39.32 -20.13 14.06
CA ARG A 49 -37.99 -19.63 14.45
C ARG A 49 -37.75 -19.73 15.96
N ALA A 50 -38.83 -19.78 16.75
CA ALA A 50 -38.76 -20.03 18.19
C ALA A 50 -38.52 -21.52 18.51
N GLU A 51 -38.98 -22.44 17.64
CA GLU A 51 -38.72 -23.89 17.78
C GLU A 51 -37.29 -24.31 17.35
N ARG A 52 -36.63 -23.52 16.50
CA ARG A 52 -35.22 -23.74 16.12
C ARG A 52 -34.29 -23.06 17.14
N GLY A 53 -34.03 -23.78 18.23
CA GLY A 53 -33.24 -23.35 19.38
C GLY A 53 -31.89 -22.68 19.07
N ALA A 54 -31.47 -21.80 19.98
CA ALA A 54 -30.29 -20.95 19.89
C ALA A 54 -28.96 -21.74 19.86
N PRO A 55 -27.91 -21.27 19.15
CA PRO A 55 -26.57 -21.85 19.25
C PRO A 55 -25.93 -21.58 20.62
N HIS A 56 -25.21 -22.57 21.14
CA HIS A 56 -24.49 -22.55 22.42
C HIS A 56 -23.47 -21.40 22.57
N PRO A 57 -23.27 -20.86 23.79
CA PRO A 57 -22.24 -19.87 24.07
C PRO A 57 -20.86 -20.53 24.20
N ARG A 58 -19.82 -19.86 23.67
CA ARG A 58 -18.41 -20.22 23.90
C ARG A 58 -17.99 -19.77 25.30
N SER A 59 -17.37 -20.68 26.03
CA SER A 59 -16.83 -20.47 27.37
C SER A 59 -15.69 -19.46 27.38
N ASP A 60 -15.87 -18.41 28.18
CA ASP A 60 -14.82 -17.54 28.70
C ASP A 60 -13.97 -18.30 29.72
N HIS A 61 -12.64 -18.26 29.55
CA HIS A 61 -11.72 -18.31 30.68
C HIS A 61 -10.74 -17.15 30.56
N ARG A 62 -10.97 -16.15 31.41
CA ARG A 62 -9.97 -15.18 31.87
C ARG A 62 -9.24 -15.77 33.08
N ASP A 63 -7.92 -15.61 33.11
CA ASP A 63 -7.12 -15.18 34.27
C ASP A 63 -5.78 -14.69 33.70
N GLU A 64 -5.49 -13.40 33.71
CA GLU A 64 -4.93 -12.60 34.82
C GLU A 64 -3.48 -12.93 35.21
N ARG A 65 -2.63 -11.90 35.00
CA ARG A 65 -1.41 -11.49 35.75
C ARG A 65 -0.02 -11.74 35.11
N ARG A 66 0.54 -10.58 34.73
CA ARG A 66 1.83 -9.97 35.12
C ARG A 66 3.16 -10.62 34.71
N ASP A 67 3.87 -9.79 33.93
CA ASP A 67 5.23 -9.27 34.12
C ASP A 67 6.46 -10.18 34.12
N ASP A 68 7.50 -9.56 33.55
CA ASP A 68 8.94 -9.77 33.68
C ASP A 68 9.66 -10.78 32.76
N ARG A 69 10.45 -10.16 31.86
CA ARG A 69 11.89 -10.39 31.61
C ARG A 69 12.36 -11.55 30.73
N ARG A 70 13.11 -11.08 29.72
CA ARG A 70 14.44 -11.49 29.24
C ARG A 70 14.61 -12.84 28.54
N ASP A 71 15.45 -12.76 27.51
CA ASP A 71 16.31 -13.78 26.89
C ASP A 71 16.10 -15.23 27.34
N ASP A 72 15.73 -16.09 26.40
CA ASP A 72 16.72 -16.99 25.81
C ASP A 72 16.08 -17.83 24.70
N ARG A 73 16.81 -18.00 23.60
CA ARG A 73 16.49 -18.97 22.55
C ARG A 73 16.84 -20.38 23.03
N PRO A 74 15.96 -21.38 22.81
CA PRO A 74 16.41 -22.76 22.67
C PRO A 74 16.30 -23.24 21.22
N ARG A 75 17.32 -23.99 20.83
CA ARG A 75 17.39 -24.82 19.63
C ARG A 75 16.31 -25.91 19.69
N PHE A 76 15.61 -26.12 18.58
CA PHE A 76 14.86 -27.36 18.35
C PHE A 76 15.60 -28.23 17.35
N SER A 77 15.95 -29.42 17.81
CA SER A 77 16.30 -30.60 17.04
C SER A 77 15.04 -31.20 16.41
N GLU A 78 15.11 -31.67 15.18
CA GLU A 78 14.25 -32.78 14.76
C GLU A 78 14.88 -33.60 13.63
N HIS A 79 14.92 -34.91 13.88
CA HIS A 79 15.26 -35.98 12.94
C HIS A 79 14.12 -36.19 11.93
N ALA A 80 14.46 -36.45 10.66
CA ALA A 80 13.88 -37.56 9.90
C ALA A 80 14.71 -37.87 8.63
N PRO A 81 14.73 -39.14 8.14
CA PRO A 81 15.76 -39.65 7.22
C PRO A 81 15.23 -40.02 5.82
N ARG A 82 16.04 -39.81 4.76
CA ARG A 82 16.00 -40.43 3.41
C ARG A 82 17.38 -40.17 2.76
N GLY A 83 18.05 -41.00 1.97
CA GLY A 83 17.81 -42.26 1.29
C GLY A 83 19.10 -42.61 0.50
N ASP A 84 19.13 -43.80 -0.07
CA ASP A 84 20.28 -44.56 -0.59
C ASP A 84 21.16 -44.00 -1.74
N ALA A 85 22.43 -44.44 -1.69
CA ALA A 85 23.38 -44.80 -2.77
C ALA A 85 24.24 -43.71 -3.50
N PRO A 86 25.34 -44.09 -4.20
CA PRO A 86 26.66 -44.30 -3.60
C PRO A 86 27.78 -43.50 -4.29
N ARG A 87 28.91 -43.25 -3.61
CA ARG A 87 30.13 -42.70 -4.23
C ARG A 87 31.32 -43.66 -4.10
N ARG A 88 31.95 -43.85 -5.26
CA ARG A 88 33.09 -44.70 -5.61
C ARG A 88 34.34 -44.52 -4.73
N ASP A 89 34.92 -45.67 -4.40
CA ASP A 89 36.33 -46.06 -4.49
C ASP A 89 37.43 -45.04 -4.14
N ARG A 90 37.99 -45.24 -2.93
CA ARG A 90 39.40 -45.59 -2.57
C ARG A 90 40.58 -45.10 -3.45
N PRO A 91 41.84 -45.05 -2.92
CA PRO A 91 42.31 -45.52 -1.61
C PRO A 91 43.24 -44.56 -0.85
N ARG A 92 43.35 -44.85 0.45
CA ARG A 92 44.45 -44.47 1.36
C ARG A 92 45.63 -45.41 1.18
N GLN A 93 46.83 -44.92 1.48
CA GLN A 93 47.97 -45.63 2.08
C GLN A 93 48.97 -44.55 2.50
N ASP A 94 49.76 -44.65 3.55
CA ASP A 94 49.98 -45.58 4.65
C ASP A 94 50.80 -44.70 5.62
N SER A 95 50.69 -44.75 6.92
CA SER A 95 51.45 -45.74 7.67
C SER A 95 51.21 -45.53 9.16
N ARG A 96 51.08 -46.67 9.82
CA ARG A 96 50.93 -46.88 11.26
C ARG A 96 52.28 -46.75 11.96
N GLN A 97 52.23 -46.35 13.23
CA GLN A 97 52.97 -46.85 14.42
C GLN A 97 52.91 -45.72 15.45
N GLY A 98 52.63 -45.89 16.74
CA GLY A 98 52.54 -47.07 17.60
C GLY A 98 52.97 -46.62 19.01
N ALA A 99 52.10 -46.82 20.00
CA ALA A 99 52.34 -46.96 21.45
C ALA A 99 52.88 -45.79 22.32
N ARG A 100 52.22 -45.67 23.49
CA ARG A 100 52.35 -44.76 24.67
C ARG A 100 53.47 -45.24 25.64
N PRO A 101 53.63 -44.80 26.93
CA PRO A 101 53.25 -43.59 27.69
C PRO A 101 54.38 -43.01 28.63
N ASP A 102 54.04 -41.93 29.34
CA ASP A 102 54.33 -41.56 30.75
C ASP A 102 55.67 -41.05 31.33
N HIS A 103 55.55 -39.82 31.89
CA HIS A 103 56.05 -39.26 33.16
C HIS A 103 57.50 -39.52 33.65
N ARG A 104 58.32 -38.45 33.75
CA ARG A 104 58.69 -37.74 35.01
C ARG A 104 59.89 -36.78 34.86
N ARG A 105 59.71 -35.59 35.48
CA ARG A 105 60.65 -34.74 36.25
C ARG A 105 61.74 -33.88 35.60
N ASP A 106 61.65 -32.60 35.99
CA ASP A 106 62.68 -31.61 36.34
C ASP A 106 63.91 -31.44 35.45
N ALA A 107 63.95 -30.30 34.74
CA ALA A 107 65.11 -29.41 34.75
C ALA A 107 64.70 -28.03 34.23
N SER A 108 65.10 -27.01 34.99
CA SER A 108 65.10 -25.58 34.68
C SER A 108 65.74 -25.27 33.33
N ASP A 109 65.03 -24.55 32.46
CA ASP A 109 65.67 -23.76 31.41
C ASP A 109 64.90 -22.44 31.20
N HIS A 110 65.56 -21.34 31.53
CA HIS A 110 65.10 -19.98 31.28
C HIS A 110 65.21 -19.72 29.77
N ARG A 111 64.10 -19.83 29.05
CA ARG A 111 64.02 -19.37 27.66
C ARG A 111 62.92 -18.32 27.53
N GLU A 112 63.36 -17.08 27.32
CA GLU A 112 62.51 -15.94 27.00
C GLU A 112 61.56 -16.28 25.83
N PRO A 113 60.28 -15.87 25.89
CA PRO A 113 59.35 -16.08 24.78
C PRO A 113 59.79 -15.26 23.57
N ARG A 114 60.07 -15.95 22.45
CA ARG A 114 60.28 -15.29 21.16
C ARG A 114 59.05 -14.43 20.82
N PRO A 115 59.22 -13.17 20.39
CA PRO A 115 58.11 -12.34 19.95
C PRO A 115 57.43 -12.98 18.74
N ALA A 116 56.09 -12.98 18.75
CA ALA A 116 55.29 -13.44 17.62
C ALA A 116 55.65 -12.64 16.36
N PRO A 117 55.70 -13.27 15.17
CA PRO A 117 55.91 -12.54 13.92
C PRO A 117 54.79 -11.50 13.75
N PRO A 118 55.10 -10.29 13.24
CA PRO A 118 54.10 -9.26 13.04
C PRO A 118 53.00 -9.80 12.13
N ALA A 119 51.75 -9.59 12.53
CA ALA A 119 50.58 -9.98 11.76
C ALA A 119 50.69 -9.42 10.33
N ALA A 120 50.42 -10.27 9.34
CA ALA A 120 50.36 -9.84 7.95
C ALA A 120 49.37 -8.66 7.84
N PRO A 121 49.72 -7.58 7.12
CA PRO A 121 48.84 -6.43 6.98
C PRO A 121 47.51 -6.91 6.39
N GLN A 122 46.42 -6.72 7.14
CA GLN A 122 45.08 -6.95 6.61
C GLN A 122 44.91 -6.05 5.38
N PRO A 123 44.35 -6.56 4.26
CA PRO A 123 44.06 -5.70 3.11
C PRO A 123 43.11 -4.62 3.59
N GLN A 124 43.62 -3.39 3.68
CA GLN A 124 42.79 -2.22 3.92
C GLN A 124 41.72 -2.22 2.82
N PRO A 125 40.44 -1.96 3.13
CA PRO A 125 39.46 -1.74 2.07
C PRO A 125 40.04 -0.61 1.22
N ALA A 126 40.39 -0.93 -0.03
CA ALA A 126 40.88 0.05 -0.97
C ALA A 126 39.92 1.23 -0.88
N PHE A 127 40.44 2.42 -0.56
CA PHE A 127 39.67 3.65 -0.67
C PHE A 127 39.02 3.62 -2.04
N GLN A 128 37.72 3.30 -2.08
CA GLN A 128 36.94 3.42 -3.30
C GLN A 128 36.96 4.92 -3.53
N ARG A 129 37.83 5.37 -4.45
CA ARG A 129 37.73 6.71 -5.00
C ARG A 129 36.26 6.91 -5.32
N PRO A 130 35.63 8.03 -4.91
CA PRO A 130 34.32 8.36 -5.41
C PRO A 130 34.44 8.24 -6.93
N VAL A 131 33.69 7.32 -7.53
CA VAL A 131 33.59 7.26 -8.98
C VAL A 131 33.15 8.67 -9.35
N GLU A 132 34.03 9.42 -10.02
CA GLU A 132 33.70 10.76 -10.49
C GLU A 132 32.36 10.63 -11.21
N ASP A 133 31.35 11.34 -10.72
CA ASP A 133 30.03 11.33 -11.32
C ASP A 133 30.19 11.97 -12.69
N ASP A 134 30.40 11.14 -13.71
CA ASP A 134 30.55 11.51 -15.12
C ASP A 134 29.30 12.19 -15.70
N GLY A 135 28.33 12.53 -14.85
CA GLY A 135 27.05 13.14 -15.17
C GLY A 135 26.13 12.20 -15.94
N ARG A 136 26.57 10.96 -16.22
CA ARG A 136 25.79 9.99 -17.00
C ARG A 136 24.87 9.21 -16.09
N MET A 137 23.67 8.95 -16.56
CA MET A 137 22.73 8.11 -15.85
C MET A 137 22.24 6.98 -16.73
N ARG A 138 21.82 5.88 -16.07
CA ARG A 138 21.22 4.74 -16.76
C ARG A 138 20.04 5.22 -17.60
N LEU A 139 19.95 4.78 -18.86
CA LEU A 139 18.90 5.18 -19.79
C LEU A 139 17.49 5.00 -19.21
N SER A 140 17.22 3.87 -18.55
CA SER A 140 15.93 3.62 -17.90
C SER A 140 15.64 4.52 -16.69
N LYS A 141 16.67 5.02 -16.00
CA LYS A 141 16.52 6.07 -14.97
C LYS A 141 16.12 7.38 -15.64
N LEU A 142 16.81 7.80 -16.71
CA LEU A 142 16.53 9.02 -17.45
C LEU A 142 15.11 9.02 -18.05
N MET A 143 14.71 7.93 -18.71
CA MET A 143 13.35 7.75 -19.25
C MET A 143 12.28 7.87 -18.15
N SER A 144 12.56 7.33 -16.95
CA SER A 144 11.65 7.44 -15.82
C SER A 144 11.57 8.84 -15.23
N GLU A 145 12.68 9.58 -15.21
CA GLU A 145 12.71 10.98 -14.77
C GLU A 145 12.00 11.91 -15.76
N ARG A 146 12.12 11.64 -17.06
CA ARG A 146 11.35 12.31 -18.12
C ARG A 146 9.87 11.88 -18.21
N GLY A 147 9.42 10.97 -17.33
CA GLY A 147 8.03 10.54 -17.26
C GLY A 147 7.55 9.64 -18.41
N MET A 148 8.46 9.12 -19.23
CA MET A 148 8.12 8.27 -20.38
C MET A 148 7.58 6.90 -19.93
N ALA A 149 8.21 6.31 -18.91
CA ALA A 149 7.90 4.97 -18.41
C ALA A 149 8.32 4.81 -16.93
N SER A 150 7.91 3.72 -16.29
CA SER A 150 8.59 3.27 -15.07
C SER A 150 10.01 2.75 -15.40
N ARG A 151 10.90 2.65 -14.42
CA ARG A 151 12.26 2.11 -14.68
C ARG A 151 12.24 0.69 -15.26
N ARG A 152 11.35 -0.18 -14.75
CA ARG A 152 11.20 -1.57 -15.23
C ARG A 152 10.62 -1.63 -16.63
N GLU A 153 9.59 -0.82 -16.89
CA GLU A 153 9.01 -0.68 -18.23
C GLU A 153 10.00 -0.11 -19.23
N ALA A 154 10.83 0.85 -18.83
CA ALA A 154 11.90 1.36 -19.69
C ALA A 154 12.93 0.26 -20.00
N ASP A 155 13.30 -0.58 -19.02
CA ASP A 155 14.15 -1.74 -19.27
C ASP A 155 13.49 -2.72 -20.27
N GLU A 156 12.19 -3.04 -20.11
CA GLU A 156 11.42 -3.88 -21.04
C GLU A 156 11.40 -3.31 -22.47
N TRP A 157 11.23 -1.98 -22.61
CA TRP A 157 11.22 -1.32 -23.93
C TRP A 157 12.60 -1.30 -24.58
N ILE A 158 13.66 -1.14 -23.78
CA ILE A 158 15.04 -1.21 -24.27
C ILE A 158 15.29 -2.62 -24.80
N GLU A 159 15.05 -3.68 -24.02
CA GLU A 159 15.26 -5.07 -24.49
C GLU A 159 14.45 -5.41 -25.75
N ALA A 160 13.25 -4.83 -25.90
CA ALA A 160 12.41 -5.00 -27.09
C ALA A 160 12.89 -4.21 -28.33
N GLY A 161 13.92 -3.38 -28.20
CA GLY A 161 14.41 -2.51 -29.28
C GLY A 161 13.46 -1.36 -29.61
N TRP A 162 12.60 -0.97 -28.68
CA TRP A 162 11.61 0.11 -28.85
C TRP A 162 12.12 1.48 -28.43
N VAL A 163 13.39 1.58 -28.05
CA VAL A 163 14.00 2.83 -27.61
C VAL A 163 15.14 3.20 -28.54
N ARG A 164 15.13 4.44 -29.03
CA ARG A 164 16.23 5.03 -29.79
C ARG A 164 16.86 6.16 -28.99
N VAL A 165 18.19 6.22 -29.00
CA VAL A 165 18.95 7.32 -28.42
C VAL A 165 19.73 8.00 -29.55
N ASN A 166 19.46 9.28 -29.80
CA ASN A 166 20.03 10.03 -30.92
C ASN A 166 19.89 9.31 -32.29
N GLY A 167 18.77 8.62 -32.50
CA GLY A 167 18.46 7.88 -33.73
C GLY A 167 18.89 6.41 -33.74
N GLU A 168 19.78 5.99 -32.85
CA GLU A 168 20.28 4.61 -32.76
C GLU A 168 19.39 3.74 -31.87
N VAL A 169 19.00 2.56 -32.34
CA VAL A 169 18.18 1.61 -31.56
C VAL A 169 19.04 1.00 -30.45
N ILE A 170 18.58 1.13 -29.21
CA ILE A 170 19.25 0.56 -28.04
C ILE A 170 18.49 -0.69 -27.61
N ALA A 171 19.19 -1.84 -27.61
CA ALA A 171 18.67 -3.12 -27.13
C ALA A 171 19.39 -3.64 -25.87
N GLU A 172 20.47 -2.97 -25.46
CA GLU A 172 21.29 -3.39 -24.32
C GLU A 172 20.88 -2.66 -23.03
N LEU A 173 20.60 -3.43 -21.98
CA LEU A 173 20.33 -2.89 -20.64
C LEU A 173 21.58 -2.29 -20.00
N GLY A 174 21.38 -1.26 -19.19
CA GLY A 174 22.47 -0.69 -18.38
C GLY A 174 23.27 0.42 -19.06
N LEU A 175 22.97 0.74 -20.32
CA LEU A 175 23.56 1.89 -21.02
C LEU A 175 23.43 3.17 -20.17
N ARG A 176 24.56 3.86 -19.97
CA ARG A 176 24.62 5.15 -19.29
C ARG A 176 24.74 6.26 -20.33
N VAL A 177 23.81 7.21 -20.28
CA VAL A 177 23.70 8.32 -21.24
C VAL A 177 23.76 9.67 -20.50
N PRO A 178 24.27 10.72 -21.16
CA PRO A 178 24.11 12.10 -20.71
C PRO A 178 22.63 12.50 -20.55
N PRO A 179 22.30 13.47 -19.68
CA PRO A 179 20.92 13.87 -19.42
C PRO A 179 20.25 14.66 -20.55
N ASP A 180 21.01 15.12 -21.54
CA ASP A 180 20.58 15.95 -22.68
C ASP A 180 20.32 15.16 -23.97
N VAL A 181 20.53 13.83 -23.97
CA VAL A 181 20.31 12.99 -25.16
C VAL A 181 18.85 13.03 -25.64
N THR A 182 18.64 12.87 -26.94
CA THR A 182 17.30 12.69 -27.52
C THR A 182 16.89 11.23 -27.38
N ILE A 183 15.71 10.97 -26.84
CA ILE A 183 15.15 9.63 -26.68
C ILE A 183 13.84 9.57 -27.46
N ASP A 184 13.78 8.70 -28.46
CA ASP A 184 12.56 8.40 -29.19
C ASP A 184 12.06 7.02 -28.78
N VAL A 185 10.76 6.92 -28.52
CA VAL A 185 10.10 5.68 -28.10
C VAL A 185 9.17 5.23 -29.20
N ASP A 186 9.24 3.96 -29.56
CA ASP A 186 8.41 3.36 -30.61
C ASP A 186 6.91 3.50 -30.27
N PRO A 187 6.03 3.80 -31.25
CA PRO A 187 4.58 3.84 -31.03
C PRO A 187 4.00 2.57 -30.39
N GLN A 188 4.59 1.39 -30.62
CA GLN A 188 4.18 0.13 -29.99
C GLN A 188 4.31 0.15 -28.46
N ALA A 189 5.37 0.78 -27.94
CA ALA A 189 5.57 0.94 -26.51
C ALA A 189 4.46 1.80 -25.88
N HIS A 190 4.05 2.89 -26.56
CA HIS A 190 2.93 3.73 -26.12
C HIS A 190 1.59 3.00 -26.18
N GLN A 191 1.36 2.18 -27.21
CA GLN A 191 0.16 1.34 -27.30
C GLN A 191 0.10 0.32 -26.15
N GLN A 192 1.21 -0.34 -25.84
CA GLN A 192 1.30 -1.28 -24.72
C GLN A 192 1.02 -0.57 -23.38
N GLN A 193 1.59 0.62 -23.20
CA GLN A 193 1.38 1.42 -22.00
C GLN A 193 -0.08 1.85 -21.84
N ALA A 194 -0.75 2.24 -22.94
CA ALA A 194 -2.15 2.67 -22.93
C ALA A 194 -3.14 1.55 -22.55
N GLN A 195 -2.73 0.28 -22.65
CA GLN A 195 -3.54 -0.88 -22.24
C GLN A 195 -3.48 -1.17 -20.73
N ARG A 196 -2.57 -0.51 -20.00
CA ARG A 196 -2.40 -0.72 -18.55
C ARG A 196 -3.59 -0.16 -17.79
N VAL A 197 -3.99 -0.89 -16.74
CA VAL A 197 -5.11 -0.48 -15.90
C VAL A 197 -4.67 0.07 -14.55
N THR A 198 -5.49 0.98 -14.03
CA THR A 198 -5.48 1.37 -12.63
C THR A 198 -6.85 1.07 -12.04
N ILE A 199 -6.86 0.44 -10.86
CA ILE A 199 -8.04 0.01 -10.13
C ILE A 199 -8.07 0.73 -8.79
N LEU A 200 -9.26 1.20 -8.43
CA LEU A 200 -9.57 1.81 -7.15
C LEU A 200 -10.42 0.83 -6.35
N LEU A 201 -9.92 0.43 -5.19
CA LEU A 201 -10.57 -0.52 -4.28
C LEU A 201 -10.91 0.20 -2.98
N HIS A 202 -12.12 -0.02 -2.46
CA HIS A 202 -12.41 0.29 -1.07
C HIS A 202 -11.98 -0.89 -0.21
N LYS A 203 -10.73 -0.89 0.23
CA LYS A 203 -10.15 -1.98 1.03
C LYS A 203 -10.89 -2.10 2.38
N PRO A 204 -11.44 -3.28 2.73
CA PRO A 204 -11.97 -3.52 4.07
C PRO A 204 -10.85 -3.85 5.08
N ILE A 205 -11.21 -3.93 6.35
CA ILE A 205 -10.33 -4.44 7.42
C ILE A 205 -10.10 -5.94 7.18
N GLY A 206 -8.93 -6.46 7.59
CA GLY A 206 -8.61 -7.89 7.50
C GLY A 206 -7.91 -8.32 6.22
N TYR A 207 -7.64 -7.38 5.30
CA TYR A 207 -6.83 -7.62 4.11
C TYR A 207 -5.50 -6.89 4.21
N VAL A 208 -4.44 -7.47 3.67
CA VAL A 208 -3.16 -6.80 3.48
C VAL A 208 -3.10 -6.13 2.12
N SER A 209 -2.47 -4.97 2.00
CA SER A 209 -2.47 -4.21 0.74
C SER A 209 -1.62 -4.84 -0.37
N GLY A 210 -0.62 -5.64 0.00
CA GLY A 210 0.39 -6.22 -0.90
C GLY A 210 0.31 -7.74 -0.95
N GLN A 211 1.43 -8.41 -0.68
CA GLN A 211 1.49 -9.86 -0.58
C GLN A 211 0.79 -10.37 0.69
N ALA A 212 0.31 -11.61 0.64
CA ALA A 212 -0.25 -12.29 1.81
C ALA A 212 0.79 -12.33 2.94
N GLU A 213 0.36 -12.01 4.16
CA GLU A 213 1.22 -11.93 5.35
C GLU A 213 0.36 -12.25 6.58
N ASP A 214 0.93 -12.91 7.58
CA ASP A 214 0.28 -13.20 8.87
C ASP A 214 -1.11 -13.84 8.78
N GLY A 215 -1.32 -14.74 7.81
CA GLY A 215 -2.61 -15.42 7.60
C GLY A 215 -3.71 -14.54 7.00
N HIS A 216 -3.41 -13.31 6.57
CA HIS A 216 -4.37 -12.40 5.96
C HIS A 216 -4.24 -12.37 4.43
N GLU A 217 -5.39 -12.34 3.77
CA GLU A 217 -5.46 -12.34 2.31
C GLU A 217 -5.03 -11.00 1.71
N PRO A 218 -4.40 -11.01 0.53
CA PRO A 218 -4.05 -9.79 -0.18
C PRO A 218 -5.30 -9.13 -0.77
N ALA A 219 -5.37 -7.81 -0.71
CA ALA A 219 -6.51 -7.03 -1.19
C ALA A 219 -6.77 -7.21 -2.71
N ILE A 220 -5.78 -7.69 -3.47
CA ILE A 220 -5.95 -8.06 -4.88
C ILE A 220 -6.95 -9.22 -5.06
N ALA A 221 -7.13 -10.08 -4.05
CA ALA A 221 -8.11 -11.17 -4.08
C ALA A 221 -9.56 -10.65 -4.18
N LEU A 222 -9.80 -9.39 -3.79
CA LEU A 222 -11.10 -8.74 -3.93
C LEU A 222 -11.37 -8.25 -5.36
N ILE A 223 -10.38 -8.27 -6.26
CA ILE A 223 -10.54 -7.83 -7.64
C ILE A 223 -11.13 -8.96 -8.49
N THR A 224 -12.42 -9.20 -8.29
CA THR A 224 -13.22 -10.19 -9.01
C THR A 224 -14.37 -9.51 -9.77
N PRO A 225 -14.93 -10.13 -10.82
CA PRO A 225 -16.10 -9.57 -11.49
C PRO A 225 -17.28 -9.30 -10.54
N ASP A 226 -17.51 -10.18 -9.56
CA ASP A 226 -18.63 -10.07 -8.59
C ASP A 226 -18.46 -8.89 -7.63
N ASN A 227 -17.23 -8.56 -7.27
CA ASN A 227 -16.92 -7.41 -6.41
C ASN A 227 -16.81 -6.09 -7.19
N ARG A 228 -17.01 -6.10 -8.51
CA ARG A 228 -16.98 -4.85 -9.28
C ARG A 228 -18.19 -4.00 -8.89
N TRP A 229 -17.94 -2.73 -8.61
CA TRP A 229 -19.01 -1.79 -8.25
C TRP A 229 -20.00 -1.62 -9.39
N SER A 230 -21.29 -1.79 -9.10
CA SER A 230 -22.38 -1.73 -10.09
C SER A 230 -22.52 -0.38 -10.80
N ASP A 231 -22.01 0.69 -10.19
CA ASP A 231 -22.02 2.04 -10.77
C ASP A 231 -20.75 2.34 -11.58
N ASP A 232 -19.82 1.39 -11.71
CA ASP A 232 -18.73 1.49 -12.68
C ASP A 232 -19.26 1.24 -14.10
N LYS A 233 -19.48 2.34 -14.84
CA LYS A 233 -20.05 2.32 -16.19
C LYS A 233 -19.00 2.15 -17.30
N LEU A 234 -17.73 1.91 -16.96
CA LEU A 234 -16.72 1.68 -17.98
C LEU A 234 -16.98 0.35 -18.72
N PRO A 235 -16.97 0.35 -20.06
CA PRO A 235 -17.25 -0.86 -20.85
C PRO A 235 -16.11 -1.90 -20.79
N LEU A 236 -15.03 -1.61 -20.06
CA LEU A 236 -13.90 -2.50 -19.87
C LEU A 236 -14.30 -3.71 -19.01
N LYS A 237 -14.03 -4.93 -19.50
CA LYS A 237 -14.21 -6.16 -18.72
C LYS A 237 -12.92 -6.53 -18.01
N LEU A 238 -13.02 -7.01 -16.77
CA LEU A 238 -11.87 -7.58 -16.07
C LEU A 238 -11.39 -8.84 -16.81
N ASN A 239 -10.09 -8.95 -17.03
CA ASN A 239 -9.47 -10.14 -17.61
C ASN A 239 -8.19 -10.48 -16.82
N ARG A 240 -7.60 -11.64 -17.09
CA ARG A 240 -6.38 -12.09 -16.39
C ARG A 240 -5.18 -11.16 -16.63
N ALA A 241 -5.10 -10.51 -17.79
CA ALA A 241 -3.99 -9.60 -18.10
C ALA A 241 -4.00 -8.37 -17.18
N HIS A 242 -5.18 -7.87 -16.79
CA HIS A 242 -5.33 -6.75 -15.85
C HIS A 242 -4.84 -7.05 -14.43
N LEU A 243 -4.76 -8.34 -14.05
CA LEU A 243 -4.31 -8.77 -12.72
C LEU A 243 -2.80 -9.01 -12.68
N ARG A 244 -2.16 -9.29 -13.82
CA ARG A 244 -0.70 -9.48 -13.89
C ARG A 244 0.01 -8.17 -13.58
N ASN A 245 1.00 -8.20 -12.69
CA ASN A 245 1.78 -7.02 -12.29
C ASN A 245 0.94 -5.86 -11.72
N LEU A 246 -0.29 -6.12 -11.28
CA LEU A 246 -1.12 -5.13 -10.62
C LEU A 246 -0.65 -4.96 -9.17
N ALA A 247 -0.02 -3.83 -8.86
CA ALA A 247 0.62 -3.59 -7.57
C ALA A 247 -0.03 -2.42 -6.81
N PRO A 248 -0.02 -2.44 -5.46
CA PRO A 248 -0.55 -1.33 -4.67
C PRO A 248 0.33 -0.08 -4.81
N ALA A 249 -0.24 1.03 -5.28
CA ALA A 249 0.36 2.36 -5.28
C ALA A 249 0.07 3.06 -3.94
N GLY A 250 0.65 2.53 -2.87
CA GLY A 250 0.51 3.02 -1.50
C GLY A 250 -0.35 2.12 -0.64
N ARG A 251 0.26 1.63 0.45
CA ARG A 251 -0.36 0.65 1.34
C ARG A 251 -1.31 1.32 2.34
N LEU A 252 -2.26 0.53 2.80
CA LEU A 252 -3.04 0.72 4.02
C LEU A 252 -2.70 -0.41 4.99
N ASP A 253 -2.68 -0.09 6.28
CA ASP A 253 -2.54 -1.09 7.33
C ASP A 253 -3.72 -2.07 7.30
N ILE A 254 -3.52 -3.23 7.92
CA ILE A 254 -4.50 -4.32 7.98
C ILE A 254 -5.79 -3.91 8.70
N ASP A 255 -5.64 -3.10 9.75
CA ASP A 255 -6.66 -2.50 10.60
C ASP A 255 -7.24 -1.19 10.03
N SER A 256 -6.88 -0.86 8.77
CA SER A 256 -7.29 0.37 8.09
C SER A 256 -8.13 0.07 6.86
N THR A 257 -9.04 0.98 6.55
CA THR A 257 -9.98 0.86 5.43
C THR A 257 -9.88 2.07 4.48
N GLY A 258 -10.59 2.01 3.36
CA GLY A 258 -10.74 3.11 2.43
C GLY A 258 -10.00 2.90 1.10
N LEU A 259 -9.68 4.00 0.44
CA LEU A 259 -9.17 4.03 -0.93
C LEU A 259 -7.78 3.39 -1.03
N LEU A 260 -7.71 2.22 -1.67
CA LEU A 260 -6.48 1.58 -2.12
C LEU A 260 -6.38 1.73 -3.64
N VAL A 261 -5.24 2.21 -4.12
CA VAL A 261 -4.95 2.31 -5.56
C VAL A 261 -4.07 1.13 -5.93
N LEU A 262 -4.47 0.39 -6.97
CA LEU A 262 -3.74 -0.73 -7.57
C LEU A 262 -3.46 -0.36 -9.02
N THR A 263 -2.22 -0.45 -9.50
CA THR A 263 -1.88 -0.03 -10.86
C THR A 263 -0.83 -0.92 -11.50
N GLN A 264 -0.95 -1.09 -12.82
CA GLN A 264 0.10 -1.64 -13.67
C GLN A 264 1.03 -0.53 -14.21
N ASP A 265 0.62 0.74 -14.09
CA ASP A 265 1.39 1.88 -14.57
C ASP A 265 2.33 2.39 -13.46
N GLY A 266 3.61 2.06 -13.58
CA GLY A 266 4.62 2.50 -12.62
C GLY A 266 4.84 4.02 -12.60
N ARG A 267 4.38 4.79 -13.60
CA ARG A 267 4.38 6.27 -13.56
C ARG A 267 3.35 6.77 -12.56
N ILE A 268 2.14 6.18 -12.55
CA ILE A 268 1.11 6.46 -11.54
C ILE A 268 1.64 6.07 -10.16
N ALA A 269 2.26 4.90 -10.02
CA ALA A 269 2.87 4.49 -8.74
C ALA A 269 3.93 5.50 -8.29
N LYS A 270 4.84 5.95 -9.17
CA LYS A 270 5.86 6.96 -8.86
C LYS A 270 5.25 8.28 -8.41
N VAL A 271 4.18 8.75 -9.07
CA VAL A 271 3.47 9.98 -8.66
C VAL A 271 2.87 9.83 -7.27
N LEU A 272 2.31 8.67 -6.93
CA LEU A 272 1.58 8.47 -5.67
C LEU A 272 2.46 8.15 -4.45
N ILE A 273 3.54 7.40 -4.67
CA ILE A 273 4.39 6.84 -3.61
C ILE A 273 5.90 6.97 -3.86
N GLY A 274 6.32 7.70 -4.89
CA GLY A 274 7.73 8.05 -5.06
C GLY A 274 8.26 8.86 -3.89
N GLU A 275 9.57 8.85 -3.68
CA GLU A 275 10.25 9.53 -2.57
C GLU A 275 9.89 11.03 -2.50
N ASP A 276 9.80 11.68 -3.68
CA ASP A 276 9.44 13.09 -3.83
C ASP A 276 7.94 13.32 -4.06
N SER A 277 7.10 12.30 -3.85
CA SER A 277 5.65 12.46 -4.02
C SER A 277 5.10 13.47 -3.03
N GLY A 278 4.54 14.57 -3.56
CA GLY A 278 3.78 15.56 -2.81
C GLY A 278 2.27 15.25 -2.74
N VAL A 279 1.84 14.08 -3.22
CA VAL A 279 0.41 13.77 -3.37
C VAL A 279 -0.25 13.65 -2.00
N GLU A 280 -1.20 14.55 -1.76
CA GLU A 280 -2.00 14.59 -0.54
C GLU A 280 -2.85 13.34 -0.38
N LYS A 281 -2.92 12.86 0.85
CA LYS A 281 -3.72 11.71 1.25
C LYS A 281 -4.59 12.15 2.42
N GLU A 282 -5.89 12.00 2.28
CA GLU A 282 -6.87 12.44 3.27
C GLU A 282 -7.50 11.26 3.99
N TYR A 283 -7.60 11.39 5.31
CA TYR A 283 -8.06 10.35 6.20
C TYR A 283 -9.12 10.89 7.15
N LEU A 284 -10.14 10.07 7.40
CA LEU A 284 -11.04 10.21 8.52
C LEU A 284 -10.58 9.25 9.61
N VAL A 285 -10.31 9.80 10.79
CA VAL A 285 -9.67 9.10 11.91
C VAL A 285 -10.58 9.18 13.11
N ARG A 286 -11.19 8.05 13.49
CA ARG A 286 -11.96 7.96 14.74
C ARG A 286 -10.99 7.69 15.88
N VAL A 287 -11.10 8.47 16.95
CA VAL A 287 -10.19 8.44 18.10
C VAL A 287 -10.93 8.29 19.42
N GLN A 288 -10.22 7.81 20.44
CA GLN A 288 -10.60 7.83 21.85
C GLN A 288 -9.52 8.55 22.64
N SER A 289 -9.88 9.18 23.75
CA SER A 289 -8.90 9.72 24.70
C SER A 289 -8.28 8.58 25.51
N VAL A 290 -6.94 8.59 25.63
CA VAL A 290 -6.24 7.62 26.49
C VAL A 290 -6.47 7.97 27.97
N ALA A 291 -6.53 9.26 28.31
CA ALA A 291 -6.74 9.71 29.69
C ALA A 291 -8.20 9.54 30.14
N GLN A 292 -9.16 9.65 29.22
CA GLN A 292 -10.59 9.51 29.50
C GLN A 292 -11.26 8.59 28.46
N PRO A 293 -11.09 7.26 28.54
CA PRO A 293 -11.59 6.33 27.52
C PRO A 293 -13.12 6.35 27.32
N GLU A 294 -13.86 6.68 28.38
CA GLU A 294 -15.33 6.77 28.38
C GLU A 294 -15.85 8.15 27.93
N ALA A 295 -14.97 9.08 27.53
CA ALA A 295 -15.40 10.39 27.07
C ALA A 295 -16.17 10.29 25.75
N GLU A 296 -17.46 10.63 25.79
CA GLU A 296 -18.29 10.71 24.59
C GLU A 296 -17.80 11.83 23.66
N ASN A 297 -17.39 12.96 24.24
CA ASN A 297 -16.84 14.09 23.52
C ASN A 297 -15.31 14.14 23.66
N VAL A 298 -14.61 13.41 22.80
CA VAL A 298 -13.14 13.36 22.79
C VAL A 298 -12.55 14.72 22.46
N HIS A 299 -13.19 15.49 21.58
CA HIS A 299 -12.76 16.86 21.24
C HIS A 299 -12.70 17.75 22.49
N ALA A 300 -13.73 17.77 23.33
CA ALA A 300 -13.77 18.62 24.52
C ALA A 300 -12.71 18.28 25.57
N VAL A 301 -12.27 17.01 25.64
CA VAL A 301 -11.26 16.55 26.60
C VAL A 301 -9.85 16.52 26.01
N THR A 302 -9.68 16.88 24.74
CA THR A 302 -8.39 16.94 24.06
C THR A 302 -7.87 18.39 24.08
N PRO A 303 -6.70 18.66 24.67
CA PRO A 303 -6.11 20.01 24.64
C PRO A 303 -5.85 20.49 23.21
N GLU A 304 -6.05 21.77 22.93
CA GLU A 304 -5.80 22.32 21.57
C GLU A 304 -4.32 22.17 21.17
N GLU A 305 -3.41 22.24 22.14
CA GLU A 305 -1.96 22.03 21.93
C GLU A 305 -1.66 20.62 21.39
N ALA A 306 -2.49 19.63 21.71
CA ALA A 306 -2.38 18.28 21.17
C ALA A 306 -2.60 18.29 19.65
N ILE A 307 -3.62 19.01 19.19
CA ILE A 307 -3.94 19.12 17.76
C ILE A 307 -2.90 19.97 17.03
N GLU A 308 -2.43 21.06 17.64
CA GLU A 308 -1.34 21.88 17.08
C GLU A 308 -0.05 21.08 16.91
N ARG A 309 0.33 20.27 17.91
CA ARG A 309 1.47 19.35 17.78
C ARG A 309 1.28 18.37 16.62
N MET A 310 0.07 17.84 16.41
CA MET A 310 -0.20 16.98 15.26
C MET A 310 -0.06 17.70 13.91
N ARG A 311 -0.30 19.02 13.84
CA ARG A 311 -0.10 19.82 12.61
C ARG A 311 1.38 20.03 12.32
N HIS A 312 2.20 20.22 13.36
CA HIS A 312 3.65 20.39 13.24
C HIS A 312 4.40 20.14 14.57
N GLY A 313 5.63 19.64 14.48
CA GLY A 313 6.54 19.48 15.63
C GLY A 313 6.58 18.07 16.24
N LEU A 314 5.94 17.09 15.59
CA LEU A 314 6.13 15.67 15.93
C LEU A 314 7.31 15.07 15.16
N GLU A 315 7.98 14.13 15.82
CA GLU A 315 9.08 13.37 15.28
C GLU A 315 8.76 11.88 15.31
N LEU A 316 9.08 11.14 14.24
CA LEU A 316 9.03 9.67 14.24
C LEU A 316 10.37 9.12 13.74
N ASP A 317 10.92 8.17 14.49
CA ASP A 317 12.17 7.46 14.16
C ASP A 317 13.35 8.42 13.91
N GLY A 318 13.54 9.41 14.79
CA GLY A 318 14.65 10.37 14.70
C GLY A 318 14.49 11.42 13.60
N LYS A 319 13.30 11.54 12.98
CA LYS A 319 13.07 12.44 11.85
C LYS A 319 11.77 13.22 11.99
N GLN A 320 11.88 14.53 11.82
CA GLN A 320 10.75 15.45 11.88
C GLN A 320 9.72 15.12 10.79
N LEU A 321 8.44 15.18 11.16
CA LEU A 321 7.34 14.97 10.23
C LEU A 321 7.10 16.24 9.39
N LYS A 322 6.60 16.06 8.17
CA LYS A 322 6.14 17.18 7.35
C LYS A 322 4.86 17.76 7.97
N HIS A 323 4.57 19.02 7.67
CA HIS A 323 3.31 19.65 8.06
C HIS A 323 2.09 18.80 7.63
N ALA A 324 1.16 18.63 8.57
CA ALA A 324 -0.10 17.96 8.36
C ALA A 324 -1.27 18.95 8.55
N GLN A 325 -2.35 18.76 7.81
CA GLN A 325 -3.59 19.47 8.10
C GLN A 325 -4.44 18.56 8.99
N VAL A 326 -4.75 19.02 10.21
CA VAL A 326 -5.50 18.25 11.20
C VAL A 326 -6.64 19.12 11.73
N SER A 327 -7.87 18.63 11.62
CA SER A 327 -9.06 19.31 12.15
C SER A 327 -10.10 18.31 12.64
N TRP A 328 -10.90 18.71 13.61
CA TRP A 328 -12.08 17.93 14.01
C TRP A 328 -13.15 17.97 12.92
N GLN A 329 -13.87 16.86 12.76
CA GLN A 329 -15.06 16.74 11.91
C GLN A 329 -16.33 16.56 12.75
N ASN A 330 -16.18 15.97 13.93
CA ASN A 330 -17.18 15.82 14.98
C ASN A 330 -16.46 15.49 16.30
N GLU A 331 -17.19 15.17 17.35
CA GLU A 331 -16.71 14.98 18.71
C GLU A 331 -15.68 13.85 18.88
N GLN A 332 -15.58 12.91 17.92
CA GLN A 332 -14.70 11.73 18.01
C GLN A 332 -13.90 11.46 16.72
N GLN A 333 -13.97 12.36 15.73
CA GLN A 333 -13.37 12.12 14.42
C GLN A 333 -12.54 13.31 13.96
N LEU A 334 -11.28 13.02 13.61
CA LEU A 334 -10.35 13.94 12.97
C LEU A 334 -10.37 13.73 11.45
N ARG A 335 -10.19 14.83 10.72
CA ARG A 335 -9.73 14.86 9.33
C ARG A 335 -8.23 15.13 9.34
N VAL A 336 -7.46 14.23 8.73
CA VAL A 336 -6.00 14.34 8.63
C VAL A 336 -5.60 14.30 7.17
N VAL A 337 -4.85 15.31 6.70
CA VAL A 337 -4.26 15.35 5.36
C VAL A 337 -2.74 15.31 5.48
N LEU A 338 -2.12 14.31 4.85
CA LEU A 338 -0.68 14.11 4.82
C LEU A 338 -0.13 14.16 3.40
N ARG A 339 1.09 14.67 3.26
CA ARG A 339 1.89 14.60 2.01
C ARG A 339 3.00 13.54 2.08
N GLU A 340 3.11 12.84 3.19
CA GLU A 340 4.01 11.71 3.38
C GLU A 340 3.24 10.48 3.89
N GLY A 341 3.90 9.34 3.97
CA GLY A 341 3.28 8.06 4.35
C GLY A 341 4.24 7.14 5.08
N ARG A 342 4.73 7.56 6.25
CA ARG A 342 5.58 6.71 7.11
C ARG A 342 4.78 5.54 7.70
N LYS A 343 5.49 4.50 8.15
CA LYS A 343 4.89 3.31 8.78
C LYS A 343 3.98 3.72 9.93
N ARG A 344 2.68 3.42 9.81
CA ARG A 344 1.62 3.71 10.80
C ARG A 344 1.57 5.18 11.26
N GLN A 345 1.96 6.12 10.41
CA GLN A 345 2.18 7.53 10.79
C GLN A 345 1.05 8.16 11.61
N ILE A 346 -0.20 8.12 11.11
CA ILE A 346 -1.35 8.73 11.79
C ILE A 346 -1.59 8.13 13.17
N ARG A 347 -1.46 6.81 13.31
CA ARG A 347 -1.67 6.12 14.59
C ARG A 347 -0.62 6.55 15.61
N ARG A 348 0.65 6.58 15.19
CA ARG A 348 1.78 7.05 16.02
C ARG A 348 1.65 8.54 16.38
N MET A 349 1.19 9.37 15.44
CA MET A 349 0.92 10.79 15.72
C MET A 349 -0.16 10.96 16.80
N CYS A 350 -1.26 10.19 16.72
CA CYS A 350 -2.31 10.20 17.73
C CYS A 350 -1.79 9.73 19.09
N GLU A 351 -1.02 8.64 19.13
CA GLU A 351 -0.44 8.09 20.36
C GLU A 351 0.42 9.12 21.10
N LEU A 352 1.26 9.88 20.36
CA LEU A 352 2.13 10.93 20.91
C LEU A 352 1.40 12.13 21.54
N VAL A 353 0.10 12.24 21.30
CA VAL A 353 -0.74 13.32 21.83
C VAL A 353 -1.87 12.79 22.73
N GLY A 354 -1.79 11.52 23.15
CA GLY A 354 -2.76 10.92 24.08
C GLY A 354 -4.07 10.47 23.44
N LEU A 355 -4.09 10.26 22.12
CA LEU A 355 -5.24 9.76 21.38
C LEU A 355 -5.00 8.33 20.88
N LYS A 356 -6.01 7.47 21.00
CA LYS A 356 -6.00 6.11 20.47
C LYS A 356 -6.86 6.04 19.22
N VAL A 357 -6.29 5.61 18.09
CA VAL A 357 -7.05 5.42 16.85
C VAL A 357 -7.87 4.13 16.90
N VAL A 358 -9.20 4.25 16.84
CA VAL A 358 -10.13 3.11 16.78
C VAL A 358 -10.66 2.85 15.37
N GLY A 359 -10.54 3.83 14.47
CA GLY A 359 -10.90 3.65 13.07
C GLY A 359 -10.09 4.57 12.17
N LEU A 360 -9.58 4.05 11.05
CA LEU A 360 -8.79 4.82 10.10
C LEU A 360 -9.27 4.53 8.68
N LYS A 361 -9.79 5.56 8.00
CA LYS A 361 -10.33 5.45 6.65
C LYS A 361 -9.68 6.46 5.72
N ARG A 362 -8.93 6.00 4.70
CA ARG A 362 -8.44 6.89 3.62
C ARG A 362 -9.58 7.20 2.66
N VAL A 363 -9.95 8.47 2.53
CA VAL A 363 -11.09 8.91 1.69
C VAL A 363 -10.68 9.57 0.39
N ARG A 364 -9.43 10.01 0.27
CA ARG A 364 -8.90 10.65 -0.95
C ARG A 364 -7.40 10.43 -1.10
N MET A 365 -6.95 10.33 -2.34
CA MET A 365 -5.54 10.39 -2.72
C MET A 365 -5.42 11.30 -3.93
N GLY A 366 -4.69 12.40 -3.79
CA GLY A 366 -4.63 13.44 -4.81
C GLY A 366 -6.02 14.02 -5.09
N ARG A 367 -6.44 14.05 -6.35
CA ARG A 367 -7.79 14.46 -6.75
C ARG A 367 -8.81 13.31 -6.77
N VAL A 368 -8.36 12.07 -6.63
CA VAL A 368 -9.22 10.89 -6.66
C VAL A 368 -9.82 10.64 -5.27
N VAL A 369 -11.15 10.68 -5.21
CA VAL A 369 -11.94 10.45 -3.99
C VAL A 369 -12.52 9.04 -3.97
N LEU A 370 -12.68 8.47 -2.76
CA LEU A 370 -13.35 7.19 -2.55
C LEU A 370 -14.83 7.26 -2.96
N GLY A 371 -15.48 8.39 -2.68
CA GLY A 371 -16.87 8.64 -3.03
C GLY A 371 -17.84 7.59 -2.47
N LYS A 372 -18.73 7.08 -3.32
CA LYS A 372 -19.76 6.10 -2.99
C LYS A 372 -19.31 4.64 -3.13
N LEU A 373 -18.04 4.40 -3.43
CA LEU A 373 -17.52 3.04 -3.63
C LEU A 373 -17.72 2.21 -2.34
N PRO A 374 -18.51 1.11 -2.35
CA PRO A 374 -18.77 0.30 -1.17
C PRO A 374 -17.54 -0.50 -0.73
N ALA A 375 -17.46 -0.83 0.56
CA ALA A 375 -16.35 -1.62 1.09
C ALA A 375 -16.28 -3.01 0.42
N GLY A 376 -15.08 -3.47 0.10
CA GLY A 376 -14.84 -4.71 -0.64
C GLY A 376 -15.02 -4.58 -2.16
N GLN A 377 -15.62 -3.50 -2.64
CA GLN A 377 -15.85 -3.28 -4.07
C GLN A 377 -14.78 -2.42 -4.72
N TRP A 378 -14.61 -2.62 -6.02
CA TRP A 378 -13.62 -1.93 -6.83
C TRP A 378 -14.20 -1.39 -8.14
N ARG A 379 -13.49 -0.45 -8.76
CA ARG A 379 -13.77 0.08 -10.10
C ARG A 379 -12.47 0.42 -10.82
N PHE A 380 -12.52 0.52 -12.14
CA PHE A 380 -11.41 1.12 -12.88
C PHE A 380 -11.31 2.63 -12.58
N LEU A 381 -10.09 3.15 -12.65
CA LEU A 381 -9.85 4.59 -12.76
C LEU A 381 -10.41 5.07 -14.10
N ARG A 382 -11.20 6.14 -14.08
CA ARG A 382 -11.82 6.65 -15.29
C ARG A 382 -10.86 7.53 -16.09
N PRO A 383 -11.01 7.65 -17.43
CA PRO A 383 -10.15 8.48 -18.26
C PRO A 383 -10.11 9.97 -17.88
N ASP A 384 -11.17 10.48 -17.26
CA ASP A 384 -11.28 11.86 -16.78
C ASP A 384 -10.68 12.08 -15.38
N GLU A 385 -10.34 11.00 -14.67
CA GLU A 385 -9.72 11.05 -13.35
C GLU A 385 -8.20 11.06 -13.44
N ARG A 386 -7.57 11.88 -12.59
CA ARG A 386 -6.13 11.98 -12.44
C ARG A 386 -5.79 12.23 -10.97
N PHE A 387 -4.61 11.83 -10.54
CA PHE A 387 -4.17 12.02 -9.15
C PHE A 387 -3.68 13.44 -8.89
#